data_AF-A0A3L7RSG7-F1
#
_entry.id   AF-A0A3L7RSG7-F1
#
_cell.length_a   1.000
_cell.length_b   1.000
_cell.length_c   1.000
_cell.angle_alpha   90.00
_cell.angle_beta   90.00
_cell.angle_gamma   90.00
#
_symmetry.space_group_name_H-M   'P 1'
#
loop_
_entity.id
_entity.type
_entity.pdbx_description
1 polymer ?
#
loop_
_entity_poly.entity_id
_entity_poly.type
_entity_poly.pdbx_seq_one_letter_code
_entity_poly.pdbx_strand_id
1 'polypeptide(L)'
;MFVHQCRLPHVLKPSLYFCPEQHQKEIDVLFRPSWQAVGSLSDLPADGDFLTRELFGTPIIIRNFGGTIRTFLNVCPHRHCLLSHEKSGHSKEMTCQYHGWQFNSDGRTGKIPFAQNFRPMPGGPECLKSFRTEVRGPMIFVTLNDDAPVLGDIPGPLIPVCDEFPAERWQQADTWSYDFNASWKVVVENTVEAYHVPTVHPKTLVSFGTEEEIEHVITPDGTIMRSPIASPELYRRVANRLLSLLEPGCTHQYRLHHTFPNIFIMRIDAMLQVMSVFPTSPESCHMTVHVFVLKAVKETFGSRLMTKLWGKSKVALIKQVLAEDARLYPDLQRGMKHSPFHGTISTLEELVWAFQDYVRRKCGIEDVEQ
;
A
#
# COMPACT_ATOMS: atom_id res chain seq x y z
N MET A 1 7.66 25.06 0.80
CA MET A 1 8.25 25.69 -0.41
C MET A 1 8.52 24.59 -1.42
N PHE A 2 7.98 24.76 -2.63
CA PHE A 2 8.11 23.79 -3.73
C PHE A 2 9.50 23.74 -4.32
N VAL A 3 9.86 22.56 -4.83
CA VAL A 3 11.18 22.33 -5.44
C VAL A 3 11.26 23.08 -6.77
N HIS A 4 10.19 23.06 -7.55
CA HIS A 4 10.10 23.74 -8.83
C HIS A 4 9.34 25.06 -8.73
N GLN A 5 9.77 26.06 -9.51
CA GLN A 5 9.24 27.43 -9.49
C GLN A 5 8.52 27.81 -10.80
N CYS A 6 8.37 26.86 -11.73
CA CYS A 6 7.73 27.03 -13.03
C CYS A 6 6.92 25.78 -13.37
N ARG A 7 6.01 25.89 -14.35
CA ARG A 7 5.27 24.73 -14.88
C ARG A 7 6.22 23.63 -15.34
N LEU A 8 5.80 22.38 -15.17
CA LEU A 8 6.56 21.20 -15.56
C LEU A 8 5.87 20.49 -16.73
N PRO A 9 6.64 19.85 -17.62
CA PRO A 9 6.06 19.03 -18.68
C PRO A 9 5.37 17.81 -18.07
N HIS A 10 4.24 17.41 -18.63
CA HIS A 10 3.70 16.08 -18.36
C HIS A 10 4.57 15.05 -19.08
N VAL A 11 5.26 14.21 -18.30
CA VAL A 11 6.40 13.40 -18.79
C VAL A 11 5.93 12.14 -19.49
N LEU A 12 4.85 11.53 -19.01
CA LEU A 12 4.29 10.32 -19.63
C LEU A 12 3.25 10.69 -20.68
N LYS A 13 3.41 10.19 -21.91
CA LYS A 13 2.39 10.37 -22.96
C LYS A 13 1.12 9.58 -22.61
N PRO A 14 -0.09 10.06 -22.97
CA PRO A 14 -1.35 9.35 -22.70
C PRO A 14 -1.36 7.88 -23.15
N SER A 15 -0.70 7.55 -24.27
CA SER A 15 -0.58 6.17 -24.77
C SER A 15 0.05 5.18 -23.79
N LEU A 16 0.89 5.65 -22.85
CA LEU A 16 1.55 4.82 -21.84
C LEU A 16 0.60 4.38 -20.70
N TYR A 17 -0.60 4.94 -20.64
CA TYR A 17 -1.63 4.58 -19.65
C TYR A 17 -2.57 3.46 -20.13
N PHE A 18 -2.37 2.95 -21.34
CA PHE A 18 -3.14 1.84 -21.88
C PHE A 18 -2.33 0.92 -22.81
N CYS A 19 -1.02 1.10 -22.90
CA CYS A 19 -0.11 0.25 -23.69
C CYS A 19 0.21 -1.07 -22.93
N PRO A 20 -0.12 -2.25 -23.50
CA PRO A 20 0.17 -3.54 -22.88
C PRO A 20 1.65 -3.81 -22.66
N GLU A 21 2.51 -3.45 -23.61
CA GLU A 21 3.96 -3.66 -23.53
C GLU A 21 4.57 -2.82 -22.41
N GLN A 22 4.13 -1.56 -22.29
CA GLN A 22 4.54 -0.68 -21.21
C GLN A 22 4.06 -1.20 -19.86
N HIS A 23 2.82 -1.67 -19.77
CA HIS A 23 2.29 -2.28 -18.55
C HIS A 23 3.14 -3.47 -18.09
N GLN A 24 3.46 -4.40 -19.01
CA GLN A 24 4.31 -5.55 -18.67
C GLN A 24 5.70 -5.10 -18.20
N LYS A 25 6.30 -4.09 -18.87
CA LYS A 25 7.59 -3.52 -18.45
C LYS A 25 7.52 -2.89 -17.06
N GLU A 26 6.44 -2.18 -16.74
CA GLU A 26 6.20 -1.61 -15.41
C GLU A 26 6.13 -2.71 -14.36
N ILE A 27 5.40 -3.80 -14.62
CA ILE A 27 5.33 -4.96 -13.71
C ILE A 27 6.74 -5.50 -13.43
N ASP A 28 7.51 -5.76 -14.47
CA ASP A 28 8.79 -6.45 -14.35
C ASP A 28 9.88 -5.57 -13.71
N VAL A 29 9.89 -4.26 -14.02
CA VAL A 29 10.96 -3.36 -13.59
C VAL A 29 10.62 -2.55 -12.35
N LEU A 30 9.34 -2.25 -12.10
CA LEU A 30 8.91 -1.43 -10.96
C LEU A 30 8.34 -2.27 -9.83
N PHE A 31 7.49 -3.25 -10.13
CA PHE A 31 6.68 -3.91 -9.12
C PHE A 31 7.29 -5.19 -8.57
N ARG A 32 7.70 -6.12 -9.43
CA ARG A 32 8.37 -7.38 -9.03
C ARG A 32 9.60 -7.17 -8.15
N PRO A 33 10.49 -6.19 -8.41
CA PRO A 33 11.66 -5.98 -7.56
C PRO A 33 11.35 -5.23 -6.26
N SER A 34 10.21 -4.56 -6.16
CA SER A 34 9.86 -3.70 -5.03
C SER A 34 9.18 -4.45 -3.90
N TRP A 35 9.33 -3.95 -2.68
CA TRP A 35 8.52 -4.38 -1.54
C TRP A 35 7.07 -3.95 -1.71
N GLN A 36 6.15 -4.84 -1.36
CA GLN A 36 4.71 -4.64 -1.45
C GLN A 36 4.09 -4.75 -0.05
N ALA A 37 3.25 -3.80 0.35
CA ALA A 37 2.45 -3.93 1.56
C ALA A 37 1.23 -4.84 1.28
N VAL A 38 1.20 -6.03 1.89
CA VAL A 38 0.27 -7.12 1.49
C VAL A 38 -0.82 -7.44 2.51
N GLY A 39 -0.70 -6.87 3.71
CA GLY A 39 -1.64 -7.04 4.80
C GLY A 39 -1.09 -6.44 6.09
N SER A 40 -1.77 -6.71 7.20
CA SER A 40 -1.35 -6.28 8.53
C SER A 40 -1.36 -7.42 9.53
N LEU A 41 -0.73 -7.22 10.68
CA LEU A 41 -0.80 -8.14 11.81
C LEU A 41 -2.23 -8.36 12.33
N SER A 42 -3.14 -7.40 12.09
CA SER A 42 -4.56 -7.57 12.46
C SER A 42 -5.28 -8.59 11.59
N ASP A 43 -4.74 -8.91 10.42
CA ASP A 43 -5.26 -9.96 9.54
C ASP A 43 -4.83 -11.37 9.98
N LEU A 44 -3.82 -11.47 10.86
CA LEU A 44 -3.20 -12.72 11.29
C LEU A 44 -3.02 -12.78 12.83
N PRO A 45 -4.07 -12.56 13.63
CA PRO A 45 -3.93 -12.38 15.09
C PRO A 45 -3.47 -13.62 15.84
N ALA A 46 -3.74 -14.83 15.33
CA ALA A 46 -3.42 -16.10 15.98
C ALA A 46 -2.42 -16.94 15.18
N ASP A 47 -1.71 -17.83 15.89
CA ASP A 47 -0.88 -18.86 15.27
C ASP A 47 -1.70 -19.71 14.30
N GLY A 48 -1.18 -19.95 13.10
CA GLY A 48 -1.86 -20.72 12.05
C GLY A 48 -2.87 -19.93 11.21
N ASP A 49 -3.14 -18.67 11.53
CA ASP A 49 -3.86 -17.77 10.63
C ASP A 49 -3.05 -17.55 9.35
N PHE A 50 -3.75 -17.41 8.23
CA PHE A 50 -3.14 -17.14 6.94
C PHE A 50 -3.99 -16.18 6.08
N LEU A 51 -3.31 -15.50 5.16
CA LEU A 51 -3.86 -14.74 4.06
C LEU A 51 -3.30 -15.28 2.74
N THR A 52 -4.11 -15.34 1.69
CA THR A 52 -3.62 -15.55 0.33
C THR A 52 -3.77 -14.29 -0.49
N ARG A 53 -2.79 -14.04 -1.36
CA ARG A 53 -2.76 -12.89 -2.29
C ARG A 53 -2.20 -13.35 -3.63
N GLU A 54 -2.44 -12.56 -4.66
CA GLU A 54 -1.75 -12.71 -5.94
C GLU A 54 -0.93 -11.45 -6.21
N LEU A 55 0.39 -11.60 -6.31
CA LEU A 55 1.30 -10.52 -6.66
C LEU A 55 1.77 -10.71 -8.09
N PHE A 56 1.25 -9.90 -9.01
CA PHE A 56 1.69 -9.85 -10.41
C PHE A 56 1.69 -11.26 -11.07
N GLY A 57 0.59 -12.00 -10.87
CA GLY A 57 0.41 -13.38 -11.33
C GLY A 57 1.03 -14.46 -10.44
N THR A 58 1.65 -14.09 -9.32
CA THR A 58 2.29 -15.05 -8.39
C THR A 58 1.41 -15.26 -7.16
N PRO A 59 0.80 -16.45 -6.98
CA PRO A 59 -0.04 -16.72 -5.81
C PRO A 59 0.84 -16.95 -4.58
N ILE A 60 0.62 -16.18 -3.53
CA ILE A 60 1.36 -16.23 -2.28
C ILE A 60 0.44 -16.56 -1.10
N ILE A 61 1.00 -17.20 -0.07
CA ILE A 61 0.36 -17.44 1.22
C ILE A 61 1.23 -16.83 2.32
N ILE A 62 0.65 -15.91 3.08
CA ILE A 62 1.26 -15.24 4.23
C ILE A 62 0.67 -15.90 5.46
N ARG A 63 1.50 -16.33 6.40
CA ARG A 63 1.04 -17.15 7.52
C ARG A 63 1.77 -16.79 8.81
N ASN A 64 1.02 -16.82 9.90
CA ASN A 64 1.55 -16.66 11.25
C ASN A 64 2.02 -18.02 11.79
N PHE A 65 3.27 -18.07 12.26
CA PHE A 65 3.87 -19.21 12.95
C PHE A 65 4.32 -18.75 14.34
N GLY A 66 3.40 -18.78 15.31
CA GLY A 66 3.67 -18.43 16.70
C GLY A 66 4.17 -16.99 16.90
N GLY A 67 3.66 -16.05 16.12
CA GLY A 67 4.06 -14.64 16.09
C GLY A 67 5.09 -14.29 15.00
N THR A 68 5.72 -15.29 14.36
CA THR A 68 6.61 -15.06 13.22
C THR A 68 5.82 -15.12 11.92
N ILE A 69 5.75 -14.00 11.19
CA ILE A 69 5.08 -13.95 9.88
C ILE A 69 6.04 -14.42 8.79
N ARG A 70 5.58 -15.34 7.95
CA ARG A 70 6.34 -15.84 6.79
C ARG A 70 5.46 -15.92 5.56
N THR A 71 6.06 -15.78 4.40
CA THR A 71 5.37 -15.87 3.12
C THR A 71 5.99 -16.95 2.24
N PHE A 72 5.13 -17.74 1.60
CA PHE A 72 5.52 -18.80 0.67
C PHE A 72 4.74 -18.66 -0.64
N LEU A 73 5.26 -19.29 -1.70
CA LEU A 73 4.47 -19.59 -2.89
C LEU A 73 3.31 -20.49 -2.47
N ASN A 74 2.08 -20.07 -2.79
CA ASN A 74 0.86 -20.81 -2.50
C ASN A 74 0.69 -21.96 -3.51
N VAL A 75 1.72 -22.75 -3.75
CA VAL A 75 1.73 -23.85 -4.73
C VAL A 75 2.50 -25.02 -4.13
N CYS A 76 1.83 -26.16 -4.02
CA CYS A 76 2.44 -27.39 -3.56
C CYS A 76 3.44 -27.92 -4.61
N PRO A 77 4.70 -28.20 -4.24
CA PRO A 77 5.70 -28.67 -5.20
C PRO A 77 5.46 -30.09 -5.72
N HIS A 78 4.58 -30.88 -5.08
CA HIS A 78 4.25 -32.23 -5.54
C HIS A 78 3.59 -32.24 -6.92
N ARG A 79 2.44 -31.57 -7.07
CA ARG A 79 1.66 -31.52 -8.32
C ARG A 79 0.94 -30.18 -8.51
N HIS A 80 1.59 -29.10 -8.05
CA HIS A 80 1.25 -27.70 -8.31
C HIS A 80 -0.17 -27.24 -7.89
N CYS A 81 -0.84 -27.98 -7.02
CA CYS A 81 -2.11 -27.53 -6.44
C CYS A 81 -1.85 -26.35 -5.50
N LEU A 82 -2.75 -25.35 -5.51
CA LEU A 82 -2.73 -24.30 -4.50
C LEU A 82 -2.81 -24.91 -3.10
N LEU A 83 -2.04 -24.38 -2.14
CA LEU A 83 -2.14 -24.86 -0.75
C LEU A 83 -3.51 -24.48 -0.17
N SER A 84 -3.97 -23.27 -0.45
CA SER A 84 -5.31 -22.79 -0.13
C SER A 84 -5.87 -21.93 -1.27
N HIS A 85 -7.15 -22.09 -1.58
CA HIS A 85 -7.89 -21.18 -2.46
C HIS A 85 -8.63 -20.09 -1.68
N GLU A 86 -8.71 -20.22 -0.36
CA GLU A 86 -9.35 -19.24 0.52
C GLU A 86 -8.51 -17.97 0.63
N LYS A 87 -9.14 -16.80 0.59
CA LYS A 87 -8.45 -15.49 0.73
C LYS A 87 -7.82 -15.28 2.10
N SER A 88 -8.38 -15.93 3.11
CA SER A 88 -7.93 -15.91 4.50
C SER A 88 -8.48 -17.12 5.23
N GLY A 89 -7.83 -17.55 6.30
CA GLY A 89 -8.38 -18.58 7.17
C GLY A 89 -7.45 -18.94 8.30
N HIS A 90 -7.81 -20.00 9.01
CA HIS A 90 -7.03 -20.56 10.10
C HIS A 90 -6.84 -22.05 9.87
N SER A 91 -5.60 -22.52 10.03
CA SER A 91 -5.31 -23.95 10.09
C SER A 91 -4.12 -24.16 11.00
N LYS A 92 -4.12 -25.19 11.83
CA LYS A 92 -2.98 -25.54 12.68
C LYS A 92 -1.75 -25.96 11.86
N GLU A 93 -1.98 -26.68 10.76
CA GLU A 93 -0.94 -27.23 9.89
C GLU A 93 -1.03 -26.61 8.49
N MET A 94 0.12 -26.42 7.82
CA MET A 94 0.16 -26.01 6.42
C MET A 94 0.09 -27.26 5.53
N THR A 95 -1.14 -27.69 5.24
CA THR A 95 -1.43 -28.93 4.52
C THR A 95 -1.97 -28.65 3.12
N CYS A 96 -1.38 -29.25 2.10
CA CYS A 96 -1.89 -29.21 0.73
C CYS A 96 -3.23 -29.96 0.65
N GLN A 97 -4.27 -29.26 0.17
CA GLN A 97 -5.62 -29.78 -0.01
C GLN A 97 -5.73 -30.97 -1.00
N TYR A 98 -4.73 -31.22 -1.84
CA TYR A 98 -4.82 -32.28 -2.84
C TYR A 98 -4.46 -33.67 -2.28
N HIS A 99 -3.22 -33.83 -1.80
CA HIS A 99 -2.72 -35.14 -1.34
C HIS A 99 -2.23 -35.12 0.11
N GLY A 100 -2.53 -34.06 0.87
CA GLY A 100 -2.22 -34.00 2.30
C GLY A 100 -0.72 -33.83 2.63
N TRP A 101 0.10 -33.36 1.70
CA TRP A 101 1.50 -33.00 1.98
C TRP A 101 1.52 -31.84 2.98
N GLN A 102 2.30 -31.98 4.04
CA GLN A 102 2.39 -30.97 5.09
C GLN A 102 3.78 -30.32 5.09
N PHE A 103 3.79 -29.03 5.39
CA PHE A 103 4.99 -28.20 5.38
C PHE A 103 5.20 -27.54 6.73
N ASN A 104 6.47 -27.45 7.15
CA ASN A 104 6.88 -26.83 8.39
C ASN A 104 6.97 -25.30 8.25
N SER A 105 7.25 -24.61 9.36
CA SER A 105 7.37 -23.15 9.41
C SER A 105 8.54 -22.59 8.58
N ASP A 106 9.53 -23.40 8.23
CA ASP A 106 10.62 -23.04 7.33
C ASP A 106 10.34 -23.38 5.86
N GLY A 107 9.15 -23.92 5.55
CA GLY A 107 8.75 -24.34 4.21
C GLY A 107 9.21 -25.75 3.82
N ARG A 108 9.99 -26.44 4.67
CA ARG A 108 10.41 -27.83 4.39
C ARG A 108 9.23 -28.78 4.46
N THR A 109 9.24 -29.82 3.63
CA THR A 109 8.23 -30.88 3.70
C THR A 109 8.37 -31.64 5.02
N GLY A 110 7.33 -31.55 5.86
CA GLY A 110 7.28 -32.25 7.15
C GLY A 110 6.69 -33.65 7.03
N LYS A 111 5.59 -33.80 6.28
CA LYS A 111 4.87 -35.07 6.14
C LYS A 111 4.42 -35.30 4.70
N ILE A 112 4.70 -36.51 4.21
CA ILE A 112 4.21 -37.01 2.92
C ILE A 112 3.33 -38.23 3.20
N PRO A 113 2.03 -38.18 2.90
CA PRO A 113 1.19 -39.37 2.96
C PRO A 113 1.73 -40.48 2.06
N PHE A 114 1.83 -41.69 2.61
CA PHE A 114 2.40 -42.86 1.93
C PHE A 114 3.84 -42.65 1.41
N ALA A 115 4.67 -41.93 2.17
CA ALA A 115 6.06 -41.62 1.82
C ALA A 115 6.88 -42.84 1.33
N GLN A 116 6.61 -44.04 1.85
CA GLN A 116 7.28 -45.28 1.46
C GLN A 116 7.10 -45.65 -0.02
N ASN A 117 6.07 -45.12 -0.68
CA ASN A 117 5.81 -45.36 -2.11
C ASN A 117 6.62 -44.43 -3.03
N PHE A 118 7.22 -43.37 -2.47
CA PHE A 118 8.23 -42.59 -3.12
C PHE A 118 9.54 -43.37 -2.95
N ARG A 119 9.85 -44.22 -3.95
CA ARG A 119 11.18 -44.83 -4.16
C ARG A 119 12.28 -43.80 -3.88
N PRO A 120 13.52 -44.19 -3.53
CA PRO A 120 14.53 -43.27 -2.99
C PRO A 120 14.55 -41.95 -3.77
N MET A 121 14.37 -40.84 -3.03
CA MET A 121 14.42 -39.47 -3.54
C MET A 121 15.78 -38.87 -3.15
N PRO A 122 16.82 -38.93 -4.01
CA PRO A 122 18.11 -38.32 -3.72
C PRO A 122 17.91 -36.81 -3.55
N GLY A 123 18.39 -36.25 -2.44
CA GLY A 123 18.18 -34.84 -2.10
C GLY A 123 16.90 -34.54 -1.31
N GLY A 124 16.04 -35.53 -1.07
CA GLY A 124 14.79 -35.35 -0.33
C GLY A 124 13.65 -34.74 -1.15
N PRO A 125 12.48 -34.49 -0.53
CA PRO A 125 11.36 -33.84 -1.21
C PRO A 125 11.58 -32.34 -1.40
N GLU A 126 10.96 -31.81 -2.46
CA GLU A 126 10.94 -30.38 -2.75
C GLU A 126 10.30 -29.55 -1.63
N CYS A 127 10.92 -28.42 -1.30
CA CYS A 127 10.43 -27.48 -0.29
C CYS A 127 9.56 -26.38 -0.92
N LEU A 128 8.78 -25.68 -0.10
CA LEU A 128 8.09 -24.47 -0.56
C LEU A 128 9.11 -23.37 -0.88
N LYS A 129 8.90 -22.67 -2.00
CA LYS A 129 9.59 -21.40 -2.26
C LYS A 129 9.11 -20.37 -1.22
N SER A 130 10.02 -19.86 -0.40
CA SER A 130 9.76 -18.72 0.48
C SER A 130 9.97 -17.41 -0.26
N PHE A 131 9.30 -16.36 0.22
CA PHE A 131 9.55 -14.98 -0.18
C PHE A 131 10.09 -14.21 1.02
N ARG A 132 10.86 -13.17 0.75
CA ARG A 132 11.31 -12.26 1.81
C ARG A 132 10.10 -11.54 2.38
N THR A 133 9.98 -11.58 3.71
CA THR A 133 8.88 -10.98 4.46
C THR A 133 9.44 -10.15 5.60
N GLU A 134 8.97 -8.92 5.71
CA GLU A 134 9.32 -8.03 6.81
C GLU A 134 8.07 -7.40 7.41
N VAL A 135 8.07 -7.22 8.72
CA VAL A 135 7.02 -6.50 9.44
C VAL A 135 7.60 -5.15 9.86
N ARG A 136 6.87 -4.06 9.58
CA ARG A 136 7.19 -2.71 10.06
C ARG A 136 5.92 -2.06 10.57
N GLY A 137 5.94 -1.62 11.82
CA GLY A 137 4.72 -1.33 12.54
C GLY A 137 3.77 -2.54 12.51
N PRO A 138 2.46 -2.36 12.32
CA PRO A 138 1.51 -3.44 12.10
C PRO A 138 1.45 -3.92 10.64
N MET A 139 2.21 -3.36 9.69
CA MET A 139 2.13 -3.74 8.28
C MET A 139 3.09 -4.88 7.92
N ILE A 140 2.63 -5.76 7.04
CA ILE A 140 3.39 -6.88 6.49
C ILE A 140 3.82 -6.52 5.06
N PHE A 141 5.12 -6.59 4.81
CA PHE A 141 5.75 -6.32 3.53
C PHE A 141 6.34 -7.59 2.94
N VAL A 142 6.16 -7.80 1.64
CA VAL A 142 6.69 -8.94 0.89
C VAL A 142 7.31 -8.45 -0.41
N THR A 143 8.41 -9.08 -0.84
CA THR A 143 9.00 -8.86 -2.17
C THR A 143 9.18 -10.19 -2.89
N LEU A 144 9.01 -10.16 -4.22
CA LEU A 144 9.28 -11.31 -5.10
C LEU A 144 10.74 -11.40 -5.54
N ASN A 145 11.55 -10.41 -5.16
CA ASN A 145 12.97 -10.34 -5.45
C ASN A 145 13.78 -10.90 -4.27
N ASP A 146 14.43 -12.04 -4.51
CA ASP A 146 15.23 -12.74 -3.50
C ASP A 146 16.48 -11.94 -3.09
N ASP A 147 16.95 -11.04 -3.96
CA ASP A 147 18.11 -10.16 -3.76
C ASP A 147 17.71 -8.75 -3.29
N ALA A 148 16.44 -8.53 -2.93
CA ALA A 148 16.00 -7.23 -2.45
C ALA A 148 16.78 -6.82 -1.18
N PRO A 149 17.17 -5.53 -1.06
CA PRO A 149 17.75 -5.03 0.17
C PRO A 149 16.75 -5.16 1.33
N VAL A 150 17.26 -5.16 2.55
CA VAL A 150 16.41 -5.10 3.75
C VAL A 150 15.55 -3.84 3.66
N LEU A 151 14.27 -3.95 4.01
CA LEU A 151 13.31 -2.84 3.86
C LEU A 151 13.80 -1.56 4.56
N GLY A 152 14.45 -1.72 5.72
CA GLY A 152 15.04 -0.65 6.53
C GLY A 152 16.16 0.14 5.85
N ASP A 153 16.85 -0.47 4.89
CA ASP A 153 18.01 0.13 4.21
C ASP A 153 17.61 0.88 2.94
N ILE A 154 16.33 0.79 2.54
CA ILE A 154 15.81 1.50 1.37
C ILE A 154 15.68 2.98 1.74
N PRO A 155 16.47 3.87 1.13
CA PRO A 155 16.33 5.29 1.38
C PRO A 155 14.97 5.75 0.89
N GLY A 156 14.40 6.78 1.52
CA GLY A 156 13.12 7.34 1.11
C GLY A 156 12.10 7.44 2.24
N PRO A 157 10.82 7.65 1.88
CA PRO A 157 9.84 8.16 2.84
C PRO A 157 9.20 7.08 3.71
N LEU A 158 9.40 5.78 3.42
CA LEU A 158 8.71 4.66 4.07
C LEU A 158 9.12 4.46 5.53
N ILE A 159 10.42 4.27 5.76
CA ILE A 159 10.92 3.85 7.08
C ILE A 159 10.67 4.90 8.15
N PRO A 160 10.97 6.19 7.94
CA PRO A 160 10.74 7.21 8.96
C PRO A 160 9.28 7.27 9.46
N VAL A 161 8.30 7.08 8.57
CA VAL A 161 6.88 7.10 8.98
C VAL A 161 6.43 5.77 9.61
N CYS A 162 7.00 4.64 9.18
CA CYS A 162 6.77 3.34 9.82
C CYS A 162 7.28 3.31 11.28
N ASP A 163 8.37 3.99 11.58
CA ASP A 163 8.93 4.06 12.94
C ASP A 163 8.02 4.82 13.92
N GLU A 164 7.17 5.72 13.42
CA GLU A 164 6.14 6.39 14.23
C GLU A 164 4.89 5.53 14.46
N PHE A 165 4.89 4.30 13.95
CA PHE A 165 3.72 3.43 13.82
C PHE A 165 3.88 2.06 14.51
N PRO A 166 4.30 1.99 15.79
CA PRO A 166 4.49 0.70 16.46
C PRO A 166 3.17 -0.06 16.65
N ALA A 167 3.18 -1.36 16.35
CA ALA A 167 1.97 -2.20 16.34
C ALA A 167 1.23 -2.24 17.69
N GLU A 168 1.95 -2.06 18.79
CA GLU A 168 1.39 -2.07 20.15
C GLU A 168 0.61 -0.80 20.46
N ARG A 169 0.86 0.31 19.77
CA ARG A 169 0.17 1.60 19.98
C ARG A 169 -0.95 1.83 18.99
N TRP A 170 -0.91 1.20 17.82
CA TRP A 170 -1.85 1.46 16.74
C TRP A 170 -2.79 0.30 16.48
N GLN A 171 -4.08 0.60 16.46
CA GLN A 171 -5.13 -0.39 16.24
C GLN A 171 -5.72 -0.21 14.84
N GLN A 172 -5.86 -1.30 14.08
CA GLN A 172 -6.59 -1.27 12.82
C GLN A 172 -8.08 -0.98 13.08
N ALA A 173 -8.57 0.11 12.50
CA ALA A 173 -9.97 0.52 12.55
C ALA A 173 -10.79 -0.25 11.51
N ASP A 174 -10.28 -0.34 10.28
CA ASP A 174 -10.88 -1.10 9.19
C ASP A 174 -9.85 -1.34 8.07
N THR A 175 -10.13 -2.31 7.19
CA THR A 175 -9.43 -2.52 5.91
C THR A 175 -10.43 -2.86 4.82
N TRP A 176 -10.19 -2.37 3.61
CA TRP A 176 -11.02 -2.66 2.45
C TRP A 176 -10.23 -2.47 1.16
N SER A 177 -10.87 -2.81 0.03
CA SER A 177 -10.26 -2.68 -1.28
C SER A 177 -11.21 -2.10 -2.32
N TYR A 178 -10.63 -1.58 -3.40
CA TYR A 178 -11.34 -1.13 -4.59
C TYR A 178 -10.71 -1.75 -5.84
N ASP A 179 -11.54 -2.02 -6.84
CA ASP A 179 -11.10 -2.30 -8.20
C ASP A 179 -11.52 -1.12 -9.08
N PHE A 180 -10.56 -0.53 -9.80
CA PHE A 180 -10.77 0.64 -10.64
C PHE A 180 -10.55 0.31 -12.11
N ASN A 181 -11.41 0.85 -12.97
CA ASN A 181 -11.27 0.80 -14.43
C ASN A 181 -10.39 1.94 -14.95
N ALA A 182 -9.20 2.06 -14.39
CA ALA A 182 -8.16 2.97 -14.85
C ALA A 182 -6.77 2.39 -14.60
N SER A 183 -5.79 2.85 -15.36
CA SER A 183 -4.38 2.55 -15.14
C SER A 183 -3.98 2.90 -13.70
N TRP A 184 -3.15 2.06 -13.08
CA TRP A 184 -2.65 2.29 -11.72
C TRP A 184 -2.02 3.69 -11.56
N LYS A 185 -1.36 4.19 -12.61
CA LYS A 185 -0.74 5.52 -12.65
C LYS A 185 -1.75 6.64 -12.40
N VAL A 186 -2.98 6.54 -12.93
CA VAL A 186 -4.03 7.55 -12.72
C VAL A 186 -4.35 7.71 -11.23
N VAL A 187 -4.47 6.59 -10.52
CA VAL A 187 -4.78 6.59 -9.08
C VAL A 187 -3.60 7.13 -8.26
N VAL A 188 -2.37 6.75 -8.63
CA VAL A 188 -1.16 7.27 -7.98
C VAL A 188 -1.06 8.78 -8.15
N GLU A 189 -1.23 9.28 -9.37
CA GLU A 189 -1.14 10.71 -9.68
C GLU A 189 -2.19 11.51 -8.89
N ASN A 190 -3.46 11.08 -8.89
CA ASN A 190 -4.51 11.70 -8.08
C ASN A 190 -4.19 11.67 -6.57
N THR A 191 -3.47 10.67 -6.08
CA THR A 191 -3.19 10.52 -4.65
C THR A 191 -2.12 11.51 -4.16
N VAL A 192 -1.19 11.92 -5.03
CA VAL A 192 0.02 12.68 -4.62
C VAL A 192 -0.08 14.19 -4.79
N GLU A 193 -1.21 14.70 -5.28
CA GLU A 193 -1.46 16.15 -5.43
C GLU A 193 -2.72 16.59 -4.69
N ALA A 194 -2.80 17.89 -4.41
CA ALA A 194 -3.92 18.51 -3.70
C ALA A 194 -4.67 19.55 -4.55
N TYR A 195 -4.36 19.65 -5.84
CA TYR A 195 -4.93 20.63 -6.76
C TYR A 195 -6.40 20.33 -7.08
N HIS A 196 -6.80 19.05 -7.16
CA HIS A 196 -8.19 18.67 -7.39
C HIS A 196 -9.11 18.92 -6.17
N VAL A 197 -8.54 19.00 -4.97
CA VAL A 197 -9.28 18.93 -3.70
C VAL A 197 -10.40 19.97 -3.58
N PRO A 198 -10.19 21.27 -3.90
CA PRO A 198 -11.27 22.26 -3.80
C PRO A 198 -12.45 21.99 -4.74
N THR A 199 -12.20 21.30 -5.86
CA THR A 199 -13.20 21.01 -6.89
C THR A 199 -13.95 19.72 -6.58
N VAL A 200 -13.23 18.66 -6.21
CA VAL A 200 -13.78 17.30 -6.04
C VAL A 200 -14.32 17.07 -4.62
N HIS A 201 -13.70 17.67 -3.60
CA HIS A 201 -14.03 17.47 -2.19
C HIS A 201 -14.54 18.72 -1.47
N PRO A 202 -15.43 19.55 -2.06
CA PRO A 202 -15.79 20.86 -1.51
C PRO A 202 -16.51 20.79 -0.15
N LYS A 203 -16.95 19.61 0.27
CA LYS A 203 -17.73 19.38 1.50
C LYS A 203 -17.13 18.33 2.43
N THR A 204 -16.14 17.57 1.97
CA THR A 204 -15.64 16.35 2.64
C THR A 204 -14.25 16.54 3.20
N LEU A 205 -13.36 17.22 2.47
CA LEU A 205 -12.04 17.57 2.97
C LEU A 205 -12.04 19.00 3.50
N VAL A 206 -11.48 19.12 4.69
CA VAL A 206 -11.10 20.39 5.28
C VAL A 206 -9.94 20.93 4.42
N SER A 207 -10.03 22.19 3.99
CA SER A 207 -9.03 22.80 3.09
C SER A 207 -7.61 22.51 3.57
N PHE A 208 -6.75 22.12 2.63
CA PHE A 208 -5.31 22.14 2.84
C PHE A 208 -4.85 23.59 3.05
N GLY A 209 -3.63 23.76 3.57
CA GLY A 209 -2.97 25.06 3.63
C GLY A 209 -2.87 25.73 2.25
N THR A 210 -2.53 27.01 2.27
CA THR A 210 -2.17 27.78 1.07
C THR A 210 -0.95 27.16 0.37
N GLU A 211 -0.71 27.55 -0.88
CA GLU A 211 0.45 27.07 -1.67
C GLU A 211 1.77 27.26 -0.90
N GLU A 212 1.91 28.41 -0.22
CA GLU A 212 3.09 28.77 0.57
C GLU A 212 3.28 27.88 1.82
N GLU A 213 2.20 27.30 2.33
CA GLU A 213 2.18 26.43 3.51
C GLU A 213 2.37 24.95 3.18
N ILE A 214 2.23 24.56 1.91
CA ILE A 214 2.49 23.20 1.47
C ILE A 214 4.00 23.01 1.23
N GLU A 215 4.51 21.89 1.71
CA GLU A 215 5.90 21.48 1.54
C GLU A 215 5.96 20.15 0.79
N HIS A 216 6.82 20.11 -0.22
CA HIS A 216 7.12 18.91 -0.99
C HIS A 216 8.59 18.53 -0.82
N VAL A 217 8.85 17.25 -0.60
CA VAL A 217 10.18 16.66 -0.59
C VAL A 217 10.21 15.56 -1.65
N ILE A 218 11.15 15.67 -2.58
CA ILE A 218 11.36 14.68 -3.64
C ILE A 218 12.66 13.94 -3.34
N THR A 219 12.59 12.60 -3.35
CA THR A 219 13.73 11.70 -3.15
C THR A 219 13.82 10.71 -4.30
N PRO A 220 14.95 9.98 -4.47
CA PRO A 220 15.07 8.99 -5.54
C PRO A 220 14.01 7.87 -5.51
N ASP A 221 13.52 7.51 -4.33
CA ASP A 221 12.66 6.35 -4.08
C ASP A 221 11.26 6.74 -3.55
N GLY A 222 10.91 8.02 -3.60
CA GLY A 222 9.58 8.49 -3.21
C GLY A 222 9.48 9.99 -2.95
N THR A 223 8.31 10.40 -2.48
CA THR A 223 7.98 11.80 -2.18
C THR A 223 7.31 11.95 -0.83
N ILE A 224 7.35 13.18 -0.29
CA ILE A 224 6.61 13.56 0.92
C ILE A 224 5.88 14.87 0.65
N MET A 225 4.58 14.91 0.93
CA MET A 225 3.81 16.15 1.04
C MET A 225 3.50 16.43 2.50
N ARG A 226 3.70 17.69 2.93
CA ARG A 226 3.26 18.16 4.24
C ARG A 226 2.38 19.39 4.05
N SER A 227 1.27 19.45 4.78
CA SER A 227 0.36 20.59 4.73
C SER A 227 -0.33 20.76 6.09
N PRO A 228 -0.54 22.00 6.56
CA PRO A 228 -1.42 22.23 7.70
C PRO A 228 -2.87 21.92 7.33
N ILE A 229 -3.65 21.41 8.27
CA ILE A 229 -5.07 21.14 8.07
C ILE A 229 -5.87 22.36 8.51
N ALA A 230 -6.56 23.03 7.58
CA ALA A 230 -7.33 24.24 7.86
C ALA A 230 -8.70 23.96 8.51
N SER A 231 -8.72 23.43 9.73
CA SER A 231 -9.96 23.08 10.44
C SER A 231 -10.57 24.26 11.21
N PRO A 232 -11.92 24.37 11.29
CA PRO A 232 -12.59 25.38 12.11
C PRO A 232 -12.10 25.31 13.57
N GLU A 233 -11.87 26.46 14.23
CA GLU A 233 -11.27 26.50 15.56
C GLU A 233 -11.99 25.64 16.60
N LEU A 234 -13.32 25.60 16.54
CA LEU A 234 -14.14 24.81 17.44
C LEU A 234 -13.88 23.31 17.28
N TYR A 235 -13.77 22.82 16.04
CA TYR A 235 -13.39 21.45 15.75
C TYR A 235 -11.99 21.17 16.28
N ARG A 236 -11.04 22.08 16.01
CA ARG A 236 -9.65 21.97 16.48
C ARG A 236 -9.57 21.88 18.00
N ARG A 237 -10.32 22.69 18.75
CA ARG A 237 -10.35 22.66 20.23
C ARG A 237 -10.91 21.34 20.78
N VAL A 238 -11.99 20.85 20.20
CA VAL A 238 -12.61 19.58 20.61
C VAL A 238 -11.69 18.40 20.27
N ALA A 239 -11.17 18.37 19.04
CA ALA A 239 -10.20 17.37 18.59
C ALA A 239 -8.94 17.41 19.47
N ASN A 240 -8.38 18.58 19.77
CA ASN A 240 -7.21 18.71 20.66
C ASN A 240 -7.44 18.13 22.04
N ARG A 241 -8.59 18.41 22.67
CA ARG A 241 -8.89 17.87 23.99
C ARG A 241 -9.00 16.35 23.98
N LEU A 242 -9.52 15.77 22.90
CA LEU A 242 -9.63 14.32 22.73
C LEU A 242 -8.30 13.67 22.37
N LEU A 243 -7.58 14.25 21.40
CA LEU A 243 -6.33 13.73 20.87
C LEU A 243 -5.18 13.86 21.88
N SER A 244 -5.15 14.93 22.69
CA SER A 244 -4.15 15.08 23.77
C SER A 244 -4.20 13.98 24.83
N LEU A 245 -5.32 13.26 24.95
CA LEU A 245 -5.44 12.06 25.80
C LEU A 245 -4.80 10.81 25.15
N LEU A 246 -4.64 10.81 23.83
CA LEU A 246 -4.08 9.71 23.04
C LEU A 246 -2.59 9.94 22.73
N GLU A 247 -2.25 11.17 22.34
CA GLU A 247 -0.92 11.66 21.97
C GLU A 247 -0.74 13.11 22.44
N PRO A 248 0.18 13.38 23.39
CA PRO A 248 0.56 14.75 23.71
C PRO A 248 1.20 15.42 22.48
N GLY A 249 0.75 16.62 22.11
CA GLY A 249 1.40 17.41 21.06
C GLY A 249 0.91 17.17 19.64
N CYS A 250 -0.42 17.15 19.42
CA CYS A 250 -1.01 17.09 18.08
C CYS A 250 -0.53 18.25 17.20
N THR A 251 -0.08 17.92 15.99
CA THR A 251 0.54 18.86 15.06
C THR A 251 -0.47 19.46 14.08
N HIS A 252 -1.63 18.81 13.89
CA HIS A 252 -2.62 19.15 12.85
C HIS A 252 -2.01 19.22 11.45
N GLN A 253 -0.93 18.48 11.24
CA GLN A 253 -0.24 18.39 9.97
C GLN A 253 -0.70 17.14 9.23
N TYR A 254 -1.16 17.32 8.00
CA TYR A 254 -1.27 16.25 7.04
C TYR A 254 0.11 15.92 6.49
N ARG A 255 0.49 14.64 6.54
CA ARG A 255 1.70 14.13 5.91
C ARG A 255 1.35 12.96 5.01
N LEU A 256 1.65 13.08 3.72
CA LEU A 256 1.56 11.98 2.76
C LEU A 256 2.97 11.54 2.39
N HIS A 257 3.28 10.29 2.67
CA HIS A 257 4.52 9.63 2.29
C HIS A 257 4.21 8.69 1.13
N HIS A 258 4.76 8.94 -0.06
CA HIS A 258 4.63 8.05 -1.21
C HIS A 258 5.95 7.36 -1.47
N THR A 259 6.01 6.06 -1.23
CA THR A 259 7.16 5.22 -1.57
C THR A 259 6.91 4.60 -2.94
N PHE A 260 7.82 4.84 -3.88
CA PHE A 260 7.65 4.32 -5.21
C PHE A 260 7.71 2.78 -5.22
N PRO A 261 6.95 2.12 -6.12
CA PRO A 261 6.02 2.74 -7.07
C PRO A 261 4.67 3.12 -6.45
N ASN A 262 4.20 2.42 -5.42
CA ASN A 262 2.76 2.29 -5.17
C ASN A 262 2.29 2.28 -3.71
N ILE A 263 3.16 2.59 -2.74
CA ILE A 263 2.80 2.55 -1.32
C ILE A 263 2.63 3.97 -0.80
N PHE A 264 1.49 4.23 -0.17
CA PHE A 264 1.18 5.53 0.42
C PHE A 264 0.95 5.35 1.91
N ILE A 265 1.59 6.19 2.73
CA ILE A 265 1.30 6.29 4.16
C ILE A 265 0.92 7.73 4.44
N MET A 266 -0.35 7.93 4.79
CA MET A 266 -0.88 9.21 5.21
C MET A 266 -0.99 9.24 6.72
N ARG A 267 -0.48 10.30 7.33
CA ARG A 267 -0.62 10.55 8.77
C ARG A 267 -1.32 11.87 9.01
N ILE A 268 -2.31 11.82 9.89
CA ILE A 268 -3.02 12.97 10.45
C ILE A 268 -3.17 12.72 11.96
N ASP A 269 -2.28 13.31 12.75
CA ASP A 269 -2.23 13.14 14.22
C ASP A 269 -2.39 11.66 14.64
N ALA A 270 -3.50 11.33 15.32
CA ALA A 270 -3.84 9.99 15.84
C ALA A 270 -4.48 9.05 14.80
N MET A 271 -4.38 9.37 13.51
CA MET A 271 -4.87 8.54 12.40
C MET A 271 -3.74 8.29 11.42
N LEU A 272 -3.60 7.03 11.01
CA LEU A 272 -2.70 6.61 9.96
C LEU A 272 -3.48 5.80 8.94
N GLN A 273 -3.25 6.06 7.66
CA GLN A 273 -3.83 5.33 6.55
C GLN A 273 -2.71 4.83 5.65
N VAL A 274 -2.72 3.53 5.37
CA VAL A 274 -1.82 2.90 4.39
C VAL A 274 -2.64 2.54 3.17
N MET A 275 -2.21 2.96 1.99
CA MET A 275 -2.79 2.55 0.72
C MET A 275 -1.74 1.88 -0.14
N SER A 276 -2.17 0.91 -0.94
CA SER A 276 -1.31 0.30 -1.97
C SER A 276 -2.09 0.08 -3.24
N VAL A 277 -1.53 0.50 -4.37
CA VAL A 277 -2.18 0.41 -5.69
C VAL A 277 -1.45 -0.64 -6.54
N PHE A 278 -2.15 -1.68 -6.93
CA PHE A 278 -1.61 -2.80 -7.70
C PHE A 278 -2.17 -2.76 -9.12
N PRO A 279 -1.33 -2.68 -10.16
CA PRO A 279 -1.79 -2.89 -11.53
C PRO A 279 -2.40 -4.28 -11.72
N THR A 280 -3.57 -4.34 -12.37
CA THR A 280 -4.22 -5.62 -12.74
C THR A 280 -4.33 -5.80 -14.26
N SER A 281 -4.33 -4.70 -15.02
CA SER A 281 -4.17 -4.67 -16.47
C SER A 281 -3.61 -3.29 -16.89
N PRO A 282 -3.37 -3.02 -18.18
CA PRO A 282 -2.96 -1.69 -18.62
C PRO A 282 -3.94 -0.58 -18.19
N GLU A 283 -5.21 -0.95 -18.02
CA GLU A 283 -6.34 -0.03 -17.81
C GLU A 283 -7.16 -0.33 -16.56
N SER A 284 -6.64 -1.18 -15.67
CA SER A 284 -7.29 -1.48 -14.41
C SER A 284 -6.27 -1.68 -13.31
N CYS A 285 -6.68 -1.36 -12.09
CA CYS A 285 -5.88 -1.56 -10.90
C CYS A 285 -6.74 -1.90 -9.70
N HIS A 286 -6.08 -2.45 -8.69
CA HIS A 286 -6.65 -2.80 -7.40
C HIS A 286 -6.00 -1.93 -6.32
N MET A 287 -6.77 -1.31 -5.45
CA MET A 287 -6.25 -0.55 -4.32
C MET A 287 -6.66 -1.20 -3.01
N THR A 288 -5.71 -1.42 -2.11
CA THR A 288 -5.99 -1.77 -0.71
C THR A 288 -5.85 -0.56 0.18
N VAL A 289 -6.69 -0.47 1.21
CA VAL A 289 -6.69 0.62 2.19
C VAL A 289 -6.75 0.02 3.59
N HIS A 290 -5.80 0.38 4.43
CA HIS A 290 -5.79 0.05 5.85
C HIS A 290 -5.83 1.35 6.66
N VAL A 291 -6.77 1.46 7.59
CA VAL A 291 -6.87 2.61 8.49
C VAL A 291 -6.59 2.18 9.90
N PHE A 292 -5.73 2.94 10.57
CA PHE A 292 -5.32 2.72 11.94
C PHE A 292 -5.55 3.97 12.77
N VAL A 293 -5.87 3.74 14.03
CA VAL A 293 -6.05 4.79 15.02
C VAL A 293 -5.18 4.52 16.23
N LEU A 294 -4.66 5.60 16.81
CA LEU A 294 -3.78 5.51 17.97
C LEU A 294 -4.60 5.15 19.22
N LYS A 295 -4.14 4.15 19.97
CA LYS A 295 -4.74 3.76 21.25
C LYS A 295 -4.37 4.74 22.35
N ALA A 296 -5.21 4.85 23.37
CA ALA A 296 -4.87 5.59 24.58
C ALA A 296 -3.63 4.96 25.26
N VAL A 297 -2.80 5.79 25.91
CA VAL A 297 -1.61 5.30 26.65
C VAL A 297 -2.01 4.32 27.75
N LYS A 298 -3.11 4.61 28.45
CA LYS A 298 -3.72 3.71 29.43
C LYS A 298 -5.12 3.35 28.98
N GLU A 299 -5.30 2.08 28.60
CA GLU A 299 -6.60 1.60 28.15
C GLU A 299 -7.56 1.34 29.32
N THR A 300 -8.63 2.13 29.36
CA THR A 300 -9.86 1.86 30.12
C THR A 300 -10.97 1.44 29.16
N PHE A 301 -12.05 0.84 29.68
CA PHE A 301 -13.25 0.54 28.89
C PHE A 301 -13.75 1.77 28.10
N GLY A 302 -13.82 2.93 28.75
CA GLY A 302 -14.23 4.18 28.11
C GLY A 302 -13.29 4.61 26.97
N SER A 303 -11.96 4.57 27.19
CA SER A 303 -11.00 4.94 26.15
C SER A 303 -11.02 4.00 24.94
N ARG A 304 -11.28 2.70 25.14
CA ARG A 304 -11.43 1.72 24.07
C ARG A 304 -12.68 1.99 23.24
N LEU A 305 -13.80 2.28 23.90
CA LEU A 305 -15.04 2.65 23.22
C LEU A 305 -14.86 3.93 22.39
N MET A 306 -14.20 4.94 22.94
CA MET A 306 -13.89 6.19 22.23
C MET A 306 -12.99 5.96 21.02
N THR A 307 -11.91 5.19 21.17
CA THR A 307 -10.99 4.84 20.06
C THR A 307 -11.75 4.14 18.93
N LYS A 308 -12.67 3.22 19.27
CA LYS A 308 -13.50 2.50 18.29
C LYS A 308 -14.48 3.44 17.57
N LEU A 309 -15.15 4.33 18.29
CA LEU A 309 -16.07 5.33 17.72
C LEU A 309 -15.33 6.29 16.78
N TRP A 310 -14.16 6.77 17.21
CA TRP A 310 -13.28 7.61 16.41
C TRP A 310 -12.84 6.91 15.12
N GLY A 311 -12.35 5.67 15.23
CA GLY A 311 -11.99 4.84 14.09
C GLY A 311 -13.13 4.68 13.08
N LYS A 312 -14.34 4.36 13.54
CA LYS A 312 -15.51 4.27 12.66
C LYS A 312 -15.81 5.57 11.92
N SER A 313 -15.73 6.71 12.63
CA SER A 313 -15.95 8.02 12.02
C SER A 313 -14.90 8.35 10.95
N LYS A 314 -13.61 8.08 11.23
CA LYS A 314 -12.52 8.29 10.26
C LYS A 314 -12.64 7.37 9.05
N VAL A 315 -12.95 6.10 9.26
CA VAL A 315 -13.19 5.14 8.17
C VAL A 315 -14.33 5.60 7.26
N ALA A 316 -15.44 6.08 7.83
CA ALA A 316 -16.57 6.57 7.05
C ALA A 316 -16.19 7.79 6.19
N LEU A 317 -15.43 8.74 6.76
CA LEU A 317 -14.93 9.90 6.03
C LEU A 317 -13.99 9.50 4.89
N ILE A 318 -13.00 8.64 5.15
CA ILE A 318 -12.03 8.18 4.16
C ILE A 318 -12.73 7.45 3.01
N LYS A 319 -13.69 6.56 3.33
CA LYS A 319 -14.48 5.86 2.30
C LYS A 319 -15.25 6.84 1.41
N GLN A 320 -15.77 7.93 1.98
CA GLN A 320 -16.47 8.95 1.21
C GLN A 320 -15.51 9.71 0.27
N VAL A 321 -14.37 10.18 0.78
CA VAL A 321 -13.36 10.91 -0.01
C VAL A 321 -12.87 10.04 -1.18
N LEU A 322 -12.42 8.81 -0.89
CA LEU A 322 -11.95 7.91 -1.95
C LEU A 322 -13.04 7.54 -2.96
N ALA A 323 -14.31 7.51 -2.55
CA ALA A 323 -15.43 7.28 -3.46
C ALA A 323 -15.77 8.50 -4.32
N GLU A 324 -15.36 9.70 -3.94
CA GLU A 324 -15.48 10.91 -4.76
C GLU A 324 -14.40 10.89 -5.87
N ASP A 325 -13.14 10.59 -5.51
CA ASP A 325 -12.05 10.41 -6.48
C ASP A 325 -12.33 9.28 -7.49
N ALA A 326 -12.77 8.13 -6.98
CA ALA A 326 -13.01 6.93 -7.78
C ALA A 326 -13.99 7.13 -8.94
N ARG A 327 -14.88 8.14 -8.85
CA ARG A 327 -15.84 8.46 -9.91
C ARG A 327 -15.17 9.06 -11.15
N LEU A 328 -14.01 9.71 -10.97
CA LEU A 328 -13.29 10.39 -12.05
C LEU A 328 -12.44 9.42 -12.88
N TYR A 329 -11.95 8.35 -12.27
CA TYR A 329 -10.96 7.46 -12.89
C TYR A 329 -11.38 6.86 -14.23
N PRO A 330 -12.62 6.33 -14.42
CA PRO A 330 -13.02 5.80 -15.72
C PRO A 330 -13.07 6.87 -16.83
N ASP A 331 -13.46 8.09 -16.48
CA ASP A 331 -13.52 9.21 -17.43
C ASP A 331 -12.13 9.74 -17.77
N LEU A 332 -11.22 9.81 -16.79
CA LEU A 332 -9.81 10.11 -17.02
C LEU A 332 -9.16 9.08 -17.94
N GLN A 333 -9.37 7.78 -17.68
CA GLN A 333 -8.87 6.70 -18.54
C GLN A 333 -9.42 6.80 -19.97
N ARG A 334 -10.72 7.08 -20.11
CA ARG A 334 -11.35 7.30 -21.42
C ARG A 334 -10.80 8.52 -22.13
N GLY A 335 -10.52 9.60 -21.39
CA GLY A 335 -9.88 10.81 -21.90
C GLY A 335 -8.48 10.54 -22.42
N MET A 336 -7.65 9.81 -21.66
CA MET A 336 -6.28 9.45 -22.06
C MET A 336 -6.23 8.71 -23.39
N LYS A 337 -7.21 7.83 -23.67
CA LYS A 337 -7.30 7.11 -24.96
C LYS A 337 -7.48 8.00 -26.18
N HIS A 338 -8.05 9.18 -26.00
CA HIS A 338 -8.44 10.06 -27.11
C HIS A 338 -7.68 11.39 -27.11
N SER A 339 -6.88 11.65 -26.07
CA SER A 339 -6.16 12.93 -25.92
C SER A 339 -5.06 13.05 -26.97
N PRO A 340 -5.09 14.09 -27.82
CA PRO A 340 -3.95 14.45 -28.67
C PRO A 340 -2.92 15.31 -27.91
N PHE A 341 -3.22 15.67 -26.66
CA PHE A 341 -2.43 16.61 -25.87
C PHE A 341 -1.39 15.89 -25.03
N HIS A 342 -0.23 16.52 -24.86
CA HIS A 342 0.77 16.05 -23.91
C HIS A 342 0.38 16.33 -22.46
N GLY A 343 -0.33 17.43 -22.20
CA GLY A 343 -0.67 17.88 -20.85
C GLY A 343 0.34 18.88 -20.27
N THR A 344 0.04 19.43 -19.10
CA THR A 344 0.92 20.35 -18.37
C THR A 344 0.68 20.16 -16.89
N ILE A 345 1.75 20.20 -16.10
CA ILE A 345 1.72 19.99 -14.65
C ILE A 345 2.05 21.32 -13.97
N SER A 346 1.22 21.71 -13.00
CA SER A 346 1.43 22.91 -12.18
C SER A 346 2.48 22.67 -11.08
N THR A 347 2.90 23.73 -10.40
CA THR A 347 3.81 23.63 -9.25
C THR A 347 3.19 22.87 -8.07
N LEU A 348 1.86 22.93 -7.91
CA LEU A 348 1.10 22.15 -6.93
C LEU A 348 1.11 20.64 -7.21
N GLU A 349 1.49 20.25 -8.42
CA GLU A 349 1.48 18.87 -8.91
C GLU A 349 2.91 18.35 -9.16
N GLU A 350 3.96 19.01 -8.64
CA GLU A 350 5.35 18.56 -8.89
C GLU A 350 5.65 17.14 -8.37
N LEU A 351 4.86 16.62 -7.44
CA LEU A 351 4.94 15.22 -7.00
C LEU A 351 4.42 14.25 -8.06
N VAL A 352 3.44 14.66 -8.87
CA VAL A 352 2.99 13.94 -10.08
C VAL A 352 4.16 13.85 -11.06
N TRP A 353 4.83 14.99 -11.31
CA TRP A 353 6.02 15.01 -12.16
C TRP A 353 7.12 14.08 -11.65
N ALA A 354 7.43 14.12 -10.36
CA ALA A 354 8.47 13.26 -9.76
C ALA A 354 8.15 11.76 -9.92
N PHE A 355 6.90 11.38 -9.74
CA PHE A 355 6.43 10.02 -9.99
C PHE A 355 6.53 9.63 -11.47
N GLN A 356 6.07 10.49 -12.37
CA GLN A 356 6.15 10.25 -13.81
C GLN A 356 7.60 10.12 -14.30
N ASP A 357 8.50 10.96 -13.80
CA ASP A 357 9.94 10.87 -14.10
C ASP A 357 10.57 9.58 -13.54
N TYR A 358 10.16 9.13 -12.35
CA TYR A 358 10.56 7.83 -11.82
C TYR A 358 10.15 6.69 -12.77
N VAL A 359 8.89 6.66 -13.22
CA VAL A 359 8.39 5.65 -14.17
C VAL A 359 9.17 5.74 -15.48
N ARG A 360 9.38 6.95 -16.01
CA ARG A 360 10.13 7.19 -17.25
C ARG A 360 11.55 6.61 -17.15
N ARG A 361 12.32 7.01 -16.13
CA ARG A 361 13.71 6.58 -15.95
C ARG A 361 13.83 5.07 -15.77
N LYS A 362 13.02 4.50 -14.88
CA LYS A 362 13.10 3.06 -14.58
C LYS A 362 12.62 2.21 -15.74
N CYS A 363 11.59 2.64 -16.47
CA CYS A 363 11.12 1.96 -17.68
C CYS A 363 11.89 2.36 -18.93
N GLY A 364 12.99 3.13 -18.85
CA GLY A 364 13.79 3.52 -20.02
C GLY A 364 12.97 4.15 -21.14
N ILE A 365 12.03 5.03 -20.79
CA ILE A 365 11.23 5.81 -21.73
C ILE A 365 12.06 7.03 -22.13
N GLU A 366 12.15 7.30 -23.43
CA GLU A 366 12.89 8.44 -23.98
C GLU A 366 12.34 9.78 -23.45
N ASP A 367 13.22 10.77 -23.35
CA ASP A 367 12.82 12.12 -22.97
C ASP A 367 11.80 12.68 -23.98
N VAL A 368 10.82 13.42 -23.45
CA VAL A 368 9.96 14.22 -24.30
C VAL A 368 10.81 15.38 -24.82
N GLU A 369 11.06 15.44 -26.13
CA GLU A 369 11.65 16.63 -26.76
C GLU A 369 10.82 17.85 -26.33
N GLN A 370 11.49 18.84 -25.71
CA GLN A 370 10.85 20.04 -25.13
C GLN A 370 10.36 21.02 -26.20
#